data_AF-A0A1I1JGH5-F1
#
_entry.id   AF-A0A1I1JGH5-F1
#
_cell.length_a   1.000
_cell.length_b   1.000
_cell.length_c   1.000
_cell.angle_alpha   90.00
_cell.angle_beta   90.00
_cell.angle_gamma   90.00
#
_symmetry.space_group_name_H-M   'P 1'
#
loop_
_entity.id
_entity.type
_entity.pdbx_description
1 polymer ?
#
loop_
_entity_poly.entity_id
_entity_poly.type
_entity_poly.pdbx_seq_one_letter_code
_entity_poly.pdbx_strand_id
1 'polypeptide(L)'
;MSTLDGAWVHRTLSADDRKTFEARFSFALAGVRLTYEVEPLAEVVREWWVLAGGDQDAADADRFRSQQDATITRRPQRPQQDPTRWVDRTGPAVFAALSPDDRVRFELDFTGAADVAERTFDHRRLLEVIHHWWTPACRKANPEHAAIDREMIRRIEAGDESVFAGSGEEP
;
A
#
# COMPACT_ATOMS: atom_id res chain seq x y z
N MET A 1 -10.09 -19.42 -1.81
CA MET A 1 -8.98 -18.88 -0.99
C MET A 1 -9.59 -17.91 0.01
N SER A 2 -9.52 -18.24 1.31
CA SER A 2 -10.01 -17.35 2.35
C SER A 2 -9.11 -16.11 2.40
N THR A 3 -9.68 -14.92 2.32
CA THR A 3 -8.90 -13.68 2.45
C THR A 3 -8.82 -13.36 3.94
N LEU A 4 -7.61 -13.08 4.42
CA LEU A 4 -7.35 -12.74 5.82
C LEU A 4 -8.21 -11.51 6.22
N ASP A 5 -9.04 -11.68 7.25
CA ASP A 5 -10.09 -10.73 7.63
C ASP A 5 -10.19 -10.61 9.17
N GLY A 6 -9.89 -9.43 9.70
CA GLY A 6 -9.98 -9.17 11.14
C GLY A 6 -11.41 -9.19 11.68
N ALA A 7 -12.41 -8.94 10.84
CA ALA A 7 -13.82 -9.07 11.25
C ALA A 7 -14.18 -10.53 11.51
N TRP A 8 -13.65 -11.45 10.68
CA TRP A 8 -13.80 -12.89 10.92
C TRP A 8 -13.11 -13.31 12.22
N VAL A 9 -11.87 -12.85 12.45
CA VAL A 9 -11.14 -13.10 13.71
C VAL A 9 -11.99 -12.69 14.90
N HIS A 10 -12.46 -11.45 14.92
CA HIS A 10 -13.28 -10.90 16.00
C HIS A 10 -14.51 -11.76 16.34
N ARG A 11 -15.24 -12.23 15.31
CA ARG A 11 -16.44 -13.06 15.47
C ARG A 11 -16.14 -14.48 15.95
N THR A 12 -15.01 -15.05 15.56
CA THR A 12 -14.63 -16.44 15.87
C THR A 12 -14.06 -16.60 17.27
N LEU A 13 -13.43 -15.55 17.82
CA LEU A 13 -12.80 -15.60 19.13
C LEU A 13 -13.80 -15.74 20.30
N SER A 14 -13.32 -16.36 21.37
CA SER A 14 -13.98 -16.37 22.68
C SER A 14 -14.12 -14.95 23.24
N ALA A 15 -14.98 -14.76 24.25
CA ALA A 15 -15.19 -13.43 24.82
C ALA A 15 -13.92 -12.82 25.44
N ASP A 16 -13.07 -13.64 26.06
CA ASP A 16 -11.83 -13.18 26.70
C ASP A 16 -10.73 -12.92 25.66
N ASP A 17 -10.60 -13.78 24.67
CA ASP A 17 -9.65 -13.58 23.57
C ASP A 17 -10.03 -12.36 22.73
N ARG A 18 -11.33 -12.15 22.49
CA ARG A 18 -11.84 -11.00 21.74
C ARG A 18 -11.43 -9.68 22.38
N LYS A 19 -11.54 -9.54 23.70
CA LYS A 19 -11.09 -8.32 24.42
C LYS A 19 -9.59 -8.09 24.24
N THR A 20 -8.80 -9.16 24.28
CA THR A 20 -7.36 -9.06 24.09
C THR A 20 -7.01 -8.66 22.65
N PHE A 21 -7.68 -9.25 21.66
CA PHE A 21 -7.58 -8.87 20.26
C PHE A 21 -7.95 -7.40 20.05
N GLU A 22 -9.11 -6.95 20.54
CA GLU A 22 -9.58 -5.56 20.43
C GLU A 22 -8.56 -4.57 21.03
N ALA A 23 -8.00 -4.87 22.21
CA ALA A 23 -7.00 -4.03 22.86
C ALA A 23 -5.70 -3.95 22.05
N ARG A 24 -5.19 -5.09 21.56
CA ARG A 24 -3.98 -5.14 20.72
C ARG A 24 -4.20 -4.44 19.37
N PHE A 25 -5.36 -4.63 18.76
CA PHE A 25 -5.74 -3.98 17.51
C PHE A 25 -5.80 -2.46 17.69
N SER A 26 -6.50 -1.99 18.74
CA SER A 26 -6.63 -0.56 19.03
C SER A 26 -5.27 0.10 19.31
N PHE A 27 -4.40 -0.58 20.06
CA PHE A 27 -3.05 -0.10 20.32
C PHE A 27 -2.21 0.00 19.03
N ALA A 28 -2.23 -1.04 18.19
CA ALA A 28 -1.52 -1.02 16.92
C ALA A 28 -2.09 0.07 15.98
N LEU A 29 -3.41 0.21 15.89
CA LEU A 29 -4.08 1.23 15.08
C LEU A 29 -3.70 2.65 15.52
N ALA A 30 -3.59 2.90 16.83
CA ALA A 30 -3.09 4.18 17.33
C ALA A 30 -1.66 4.48 16.82
N GLY A 31 -0.79 3.47 16.77
CA GLY A 31 0.52 3.57 16.14
C GLY A 31 0.41 3.89 14.64
N VAL A 32 -0.46 3.18 13.91
CA VAL A 32 -0.67 3.40 12.46
C VAL A 32 -1.14 4.83 12.17
N ARG A 33 -2.02 5.40 13.00
CA ARG A 33 -2.49 6.79 12.85
C ARG A 33 -1.37 7.82 12.97
N LEU A 34 -0.29 7.50 13.70
CA LEU A 34 0.84 8.40 13.91
C LEU A 34 1.93 8.24 12.86
N THR A 35 2.15 7.02 12.38
CA THR A 35 3.30 6.69 11.53
C THR A 35 2.92 6.39 10.09
N TYR A 36 1.65 6.11 9.82
CA TYR A 36 1.13 5.52 8.59
C TYR A 36 1.67 4.11 8.28
N GLU A 37 2.42 3.51 9.22
CA GLU A 37 2.96 2.16 9.08
C GLU A 37 1.89 1.13 9.48
N VAL A 38 1.38 0.38 8.49
CA VAL A 38 0.24 -0.55 8.66
C VAL A 38 0.69 -1.92 9.13
N GLU A 39 1.95 -2.30 8.89
CA GLU A 39 2.43 -3.67 9.13
C GLU A 39 2.25 -4.16 10.58
N PRO A 40 2.50 -3.35 11.64
CA PRO A 40 2.25 -3.78 13.01
C PRO A 40 0.77 -4.15 13.27
N LEU A 41 -0.17 -3.44 12.65
CA LEU A 41 -1.60 -3.74 12.75
C LEU A 41 -1.95 -5.00 11.95
N ALA A 42 -1.38 -5.16 10.76
CA ALA A 42 -1.56 -6.35 9.95
C ALA A 42 -1.04 -7.60 10.67
N GLU A 43 0.12 -7.53 11.33
CA GLU A 43 0.67 -8.62 12.14
C GLU A 43 -0.23 -9.01 13.31
N VAL A 44 -0.86 -8.05 14.00
CA VAL A 44 -1.88 -8.37 15.02
C VAL A 44 -3.00 -9.22 14.40
N VAL A 45 -3.52 -8.82 13.23
CA VAL A 45 -4.59 -9.60 12.58
C VAL A 45 -4.09 -10.98 12.15
N ARG A 46 -2.87 -11.11 11.62
CA ARG A 46 -2.26 -12.40 11.22
C ARG A 46 -2.07 -13.34 12.39
N GLU A 47 -1.52 -12.87 13.50
CA GLU A 47 -1.34 -13.69 14.70
C GLU A 47 -2.68 -14.23 15.21
N TRP A 48 -3.68 -13.35 15.35
CA TRP A 48 -4.98 -13.74 15.86
C TRP A 48 -5.80 -14.56 14.87
N TRP A 49 -5.57 -14.40 13.57
CA TRP A 49 -6.11 -15.29 12.54
C TRP A 49 -5.70 -16.74 12.78
N VAL A 50 -4.40 -16.99 12.99
CA VAL A 50 -3.86 -18.33 13.25
C VAL A 50 -4.39 -18.87 14.58
N LEU A 51 -4.40 -18.04 15.63
CA LEU A 51 -4.94 -18.43 16.95
C LEU A 51 -6.43 -18.79 16.90
N ALA A 52 -7.21 -18.11 16.06
CA ALA A 52 -8.63 -18.40 15.85
C ALA A 52 -8.88 -19.65 14.96
N GLY A 53 -7.83 -20.35 14.54
CA GLY A 53 -7.91 -21.54 13.68
C GLY A 53 -7.99 -21.22 12.18
N GLY A 54 -7.62 -20.01 11.79
CA GLY A 54 -7.47 -19.63 10.39
C GLY A 54 -6.27 -20.32 9.71
N ASP A 55 -6.30 -20.35 8.38
CA ASP A 55 -5.25 -20.96 7.56
C ASP A 55 -3.91 -20.20 7.67
N GLN A 56 -2.85 -20.90 8.10
CA GLN A 56 -1.49 -20.38 8.22
C GLN A 56 -0.95 -19.91 6.85
N ASP A 57 -1.23 -20.63 5.77
CA ASP A 57 -0.74 -20.29 4.44
C ASP A 57 -1.31 -18.95 3.96
N ALA A 58 -2.55 -18.63 4.36
CA ALA A 58 -3.17 -17.35 4.06
C ALA A 58 -2.49 -16.19 4.80
N ALA A 59 -2.09 -16.41 6.06
CA ALA A 59 -1.35 -15.42 6.85
C ALA A 59 0.07 -15.19 6.31
N ASP A 60 0.77 -16.26 5.93
CA ASP A 60 2.12 -16.17 5.36
C ASP A 60 2.12 -15.55 3.95
N ALA A 61 1.12 -15.88 3.12
CA ALA A 61 0.94 -15.22 1.82
C ALA A 61 0.67 -13.72 1.96
N ASP A 62 -0.08 -13.32 2.98
CA ASP A 62 -0.34 -11.90 3.26
C ASP A 62 0.93 -11.16 3.71
N ARG A 63 1.68 -11.76 4.65
CA ARG A 63 2.98 -11.24 5.09
C ARG A 63 3.96 -11.09 3.94
N PHE A 64 4.03 -12.08 3.06
CA PHE A 64 4.90 -12.02 1.88
C PHE A 64 4.54 -10.86 0.96
N ARG A 65 3.25 -10.61 0.69
CA ARG A 65 2.80 -9.45 -0.11
C ARG A 65 3.21 -8.12 0.54
N SER A 66 2.98 -7.97 1.83
CA SER A 66 3.36 -6.75 2.58
C SER A 66 4.87 -6.49 2.50
N GLN A 67 5.68 -7.54 2.67
CA GLN A 67 7.14 -7.44 2.50
C GLN A 67 7.52 -7.02 1.08
N GLN A 68 6.88 -7.56 0.04
CA GLN A 68 7.15 -7.14 -1.33
C GLN A 68 6.88 -5.66 -1.56
N ASP A 69 5.78 -5.12 -1.02
CA ASP A 69 5.42 -3.71 -1.11
C ASP A 69 6.43 -2.80 -0.35
N ALA A 70 6.99 -3.28 0.75
CA ALA A 70 8.01 -2.57 1.55
C ALA A 70 9.45 -2.67 1.03
N THR A 71 9.70 -3.43 -0.03
CA THR A 71 11.07 -3.74 -0.52
C THR A 71 11.32 -3.26 -1.96
N ILE A 72 10.42 -2.45 -2.52
CA ILE A 72 10.53 -1.98 -3.91
C ILE A 72 11.80 -1.13 -4.11
N THR A 73 12.16 -0.28 -3.15
CA THR A 73 13.35 0.60 -3.19
C THR A 73 14.66 -0.13 -2.91
N ARG A 74 14.63 -1.33 -2.31
CA ARG A 74 15.85 -2.09 -1.94
C ARG A 74 16.37 -2.98 -3.05
N ARG A 75 15.71 -3.02 -4.21
CA ARG A 75 16.21 -3.77 -5.37
C ARG A 75 17.46 -3.07 -5.91
N PRO A 76 18.61 -3.76 -6.05
CA PRO A 76 19.81 -3.16 -6.60
C PRO A 76 19.54 -2.64 -8.02
N GLN A 77 19.69 -1.33 -8.21
CA GLN A 77 19.58 -0.71 -9.53
C GLN A 77 20.69 -1.25 -10.43
N ARG A 78 20.34 -1.72 -11.63
CA ARG A 78 21.36 -1.99 -12.65
C ARG A 78 21.89 -0.64 -13.14
N PRO A 79 23.22 -0.48 -13.32
CA PRO A 79 23.87 0.81 -13.62
C PRO A 79 23.47 1.49 -14.94
N GLN A 80 22.54 0.92 -15.72
CA GLN A 80 22.09 1.43 -17.02
C GLN A 80 20.69 2.04 -17.00
N GLN A 81 19.96 1.99 -15.88
CA GLN A 81 18.65 2.64 -15.78
C GLN A 81 18.83 4.05 -15.19
N ASP A 82 18.30 5.06 -15.90
CA ASP A 82 18.09 6.40 -15.34
C ASP A 82 17.47 6.24 -13.93
N PRO A 83 17.97 6.91 -12.88
CA PRO A 83 17.63 6.56 -11.51
C PRO A 83 16.22 7.04 -11.21
N THR A 84 15.23 6.25 -11.66
CA THR A 84 13.85 6.36 -11.19
C THR A 84 13.92 6.31 -9.68
N ARG A 85 13.49 7.39 -9.03
CA ARG A 85 13.31 7.44 -7.58
C ARG A 85 12.14 6.55 -7.24
N TRP A 86 12.45 5.34 -6.81
CA TRP A 86 11.47 4.38 -6.34
C TRP A 86 10.86 4.89 -5.03
N VAL A 87 9.54 4.72 -4.89
CA VAL A 87 8.82 4.97 -3.65
C VAL A 87 8.35 3.61 -3.16
N ASP A 88 8.73 3.22 -1.95
CA ASP A 88 8.17 2.01 -1.34
C ASP A 88 6.67 2.16 -1.19
N ARG A 89 5.94 1.06 -1.30
CA ARG A 89 4.49 1.07 -1.21
C ARG A 89 4.04 0.92 0.24
N THR A 90 4.68 1.68 1.11
CA THR A 90 4.34 1.80 2.53
C THR A 90 3.77 3.17 2.81
N GLY A 91 2.91 3.30 3.82
CA GLY A 91 2.31 4.59 4.19
C GLY A 91 3.34 5.69 4.47
N PRO A 92 4.42 5.44 5.26
CA PRO A 92 5.44 6.46 5.51
C PRO A 92 6.17 6.91 4.23
N ALA A 93 6.51 5.97 3.34
CA ALA A 93 7.23 6.28 2.11
C ALA A 93 6.36 7.05 1.12
N VAL A 94 5.09 6.62 0.95
CA VAL A 94 4.10 7.33 0.15
C VAL A 94 3.92 8.76 0.68
N PHE A 95 3.63 8.92 1.97
CA PHE A 95 3.45 10.24 2.60
C PHE A 95 4.66 11.16 2.41
N ALA A 96 5.88 10.63 2.60
CA ALA A 96 7.11 11.39 2.44
C ALA A 96 7.31 11.90 1.01
N ALA A 97 6.90 11.13 0.00
CA ALA A 97 7.03 11.49 -1.42
C ALA A 97 5.94 12.46 -1.93
N LEU A 98 4.84 12.64 -1.21
CA LEU A 98 3.75 13.54 -1.59
C LEU A 98 4.10 15.03 -1.40
N SER A 99 3.43 15.88 -2.19
CA SER A 99 3.47 17.33 -2.02
C SER A 99 2.67 17.77 -0.78
N PRO A 100 2.88 18.98 -0.23
CA PRO A 100 2.13 19.45 0.94
C PRO A 100 0.60 19.37 0.78
N ASP A 101 0.06 19.76 -0.37
CA ASP A 101 -1.38 19.72 -0.64
C ASP A 101 -1.90 18.28 -0.75
N ASP A 102 -1.13 17.40 -1.38
CA ASP A 102 -1.46 15.98 -1.51
C ASP A 102 -1.38 15.27 -0.15
N ARG A 103 -0.46 15.67 0.74
CA ARG A 103 -0.34 15.14 2.10
C ARG A 103 -1.60 15.39 2.92
N VAL A 104 -2.18 16.59 2.84
CA VAL A 104 -3.44 16.91 3.55
C VAL A 104 -4.58 16.01 3.07
N ARG A 105 -4.67 15.75 1.75
CA ARG A 105 -5.69 14.86 1.20
C ARG A 105 -5.45 13.40 1.58
N PHE A 106 -4.21 12.94 1.52
CA PHE A 106 -3.82 11.62 2.01
C PHE A 106 -4.20 11.43 3.47
N GLU A 107 -3.91 12.41 4.34
CA GLU A 107 -4.24 12.35 5.77
C GLU A 107 -5.73 12.22 6.01
N LEU A 108 -6.56 12.94 5.25
CA LEU A 108 -8.02 12.84 5.33
C LEU A 108 -8.51 11.44 4.92
N ASP A 109 -8.03 10.94 3.77
CA ASP A 109 -8.40 9.61 3.28
C ASP A 109 -7.95 8.51 4.25
N PHE A 110 -6.72 8.62 4.75
CA PHE A 110 -6.12 7.65 5.67
C PHE A 110 -6.81 7.67 7.03
N THR A 111 -7.16 8.85 7.55
CA THR A 111 -7.95 8.99 8.79
C THR A 111 -9.33 8.36 8.63
N GLY A 112 -10.00 8.62 7.51
CA GLY A 112 -11.29 7.99 7.20
C GLY A 112 -11.20 6.47 7.13
N ALA A 113 -10.16 5.93 6.49
CA ALA A 113 -9.91 4.49 6.45
C ALA A 113 -9.57 3.90 7.83
N ALA A 114 -8.84 4.64 8.67
CA ALA A 114 -8.53 4.23 10.04
C ALA A 114 -9.79 4.17 10.91
N ASP A 115 -10.69 5.15 10.80
CA ASP A 115 -11.97 5.16 11.51
C ASP A 115 -12.87 3.98 11.09
N VAL A 116 -12.83 3.59 9.81
CA VAL A 116 -13.52 2.39 9.33
C VAL A 116 -12.86 1.14 9.89
N ALA A 117 -11.53 1.02 9.79
CA ALA A 117 -10.78 -0.13 10.28
C ALA A 117 -10.97 -0.34 11.79
N GLU A 118 -11.10 0.73 12.58
CA GLU A 118 -11.42 0.66 14.01
C GLU A 118 -12.76 -0.04 14.30
N ARG A 119 -13.75 0.19 13.44
CA ARG A 119 -15.11 -0.35 13.61
C ARG A 119 -15.27 -1.75 13.02
N THR A 120 -14.51 -2.06 11.97
CA THR A 120 -14.66 -3.30 11.21
C THR A 120 -13.54 -4.30 11.45
N PHE A 121 -12.46 -3.90 12.12
CA PHE A 121 -11.21 -4.65 12.26
C PHE A 121 -10.53 -4.97 10.92
N ASP A 122 -10.88 -4.26 9.85
CA ASP A 122 -10.34 -4.49 8.51
C ASP A 122 -9.21 -3.51 8.16
N HIS A 123 -7.98 -3.92 8.48
CA HIS A 123 -6.79 -3.12 8.20
C HIS A 123 -6.50 -2.94 6.69
N ARG A 124 -7.09 -3.75 5.81
CA ARG A 124 -6.83 -3.68 4.36
C ARG A 124 -7.31 -2.38 3.74
N ARG A 125 -8.29 -1.71 4.36
CA ARG A 125 -8.74 -0.36 3.96
C ARG A 125 -7.61 0.67 4.00
N LEU A 126 -6.69 0.53 4.95
CA LEU A 126 -5.51 1.40 5.04
C LEU A 126 -4.55 1.12 3.89
N LEU A 127 -4.36 -0.16 3.54
CA LEU A 127 -3.54 -0.55 2.39
C LEU A 127 -4.14 -0.04 1.07
N GLU A 128 -5.46 -0.11 0.88
CA GLU A 128 -6.15 0.44 -0.29
C GLU A 128 -5.84 1.94 -0.49
N VAL A 129 -5.85 2.73 0.60
CA VAL A 129 -5.45 4.15 0.55
C VAL A 129 -3.99 4.30 0.12
N ILE A 130 -3.08 3.52 0.72
CA ILE A 130 -1.66 3.54 0.34
C ILE A 130 -1.47 3.20 -1.14
N HIS A 131 -2.14 2.16 -1.63
CA HIS A 131 -2.09 1.77 -3.05
C HIS A 131 -2.62 2.86 -3.97
N HIS A 132 -3.72 3.52 -3.59
CA HIS A 132 -4.30 4.62 -4.36
C HIS A 132 -3.33 5.80 -4.49
N TRP A 133 -2.68 6.17 -3.38
CA TRP A 133 -1.77 7.31 -3.32
C TRP A 133 -0.34 7.00 -3.79
N TRP A 134 0.01 5.74 -3.97
CA TRP A 134 1.32 5.33 -4.45
C TRP A 134 1.64 5.84 -5.86
N THR A 135 0.69 5.80 -6.80
CA THR A 135 0.92 6.33 -8.16
C THR A 135 1.18 7.85 -8.17
N PRO A 136 0.37 8.69 -7.49
CA PRO A 136 0.70 10.09 -7.26
C PRO A 136 2.09 10.30 -6.65
N ALA A 137 2.45 9.54 -5.61
CA ALA A 137 3.75 9.62 -4.95
C ALA A 137 4.91 9.32 -5.91
N CYS A 138 4.82 8.25 -6.72
CA CYS A 138 5.81 7.92 -7.74
C CYS A 138 5.98 9.05 -8.78
N ARG A 139 4.88 9.65 -9.25
CA ARG A 139 4.94 10.78 -10.20
C ARG A 139 5.62 12.02 -9.59
N LYS A 140 5.41 12.27 -8.30
CA LYS A 140 6.04 13.40 -7.59
C LYS A 140 7.53 13.16 -7.31
N ALA A 141 7.91 11.92 -7.04
CA ALA A 141 9.31 11.55 -6.87
C ALA A 141 10.12 11.65 -8.18
N ASN A 142 9.45 11.51 -9.34
CA ASN A 142 10.04 11.48 -10.68
C ASN A 142 9.42 12.56 -11.61
N PRO A 143 9.60 13.86 -11.33
CA PRO A 143 8.99 14.94 -12.11
C PRO A 143 9.46 14.96 -13.58
N GLU A 144 10.67 14.49 -13.87
CA GLU A 144 11.24 14.33 -15.20
C GLU A 144 10.44 13.34 -16.06
N HIS A 145 9.99 12.22 -15.48
CA HIS A 145 9.15 11.25 -16.18
C HIS A 145 7.76 11.83 -16.48
N ALA A 146 7.21 12.63 -15.55
CA ALA A 146 5.94 13.31 -15.78
C ALA A 146 6.01 14.37 -16.89
N ALA A 147 7.19 14.89 -17.23
CA ALA A 147 7.38 15.77 -18.38
C ALA A 147 7.42 14.97 -19.69
N ILE A 148 8.11 13.83 -19.69
CA ILE A 148 8.17 12.89 -20.82
C ILE A 148 6.77 12.34 -21.15
N ASP A 149 6.01 11.90 -20.16
CA ASP A 149 4.65 11.39 -20.32
C ASP A 149 3.71 12.44 -20.93
N ARG A 150 3.81 13.70 -20.48
CA ARG A 150 2.99 14.80 -21.02
C ARG A 150 3.32 15.13 -22.46
N GLU A 151 4.59 15.09 -22.83
CA GLU A 151 5.02 15.31 -24.21
C GLU A 151 4.56 14.15 -25.11
N MET A 152 4.67 12.91 -24.63
CA MET A 152 4.16 11.73 -25.33
C MET A 152 2.65 11.79 -25.55
N ILE A 153 1.87 12.18 -24.52
CA ILE A 153 0.41 12.39 -24.65
C ILE A 153 0.10 13.46 -25.68
N ARG A 154 0.81 14.61 -25.64
CA ARG A 154 0.63 15.68 -26.65
C ARG A 154 0.89 15.20 -28.07
N ARG A 155 1.94 14.39 -28.27
CA ARG A 155 2.27 13.81 -29.59
C ARG A 155 1.18 12.85 -30.07
N ILE A 156 0.65 12.01 -29.19
CA ILE A 156 -0.48 11.12 -29.49
C ILE A 156 -1.73 11.94 -29.85
N GLU A 157 -2.07 12.96 -29.05
CA GLU A 157 -3.21 13.86 -29.32
C GLU A 157 -3.04 14.65 -30.62
N ALA A 158 -1.80 14.98 -31.00
CA ALA A 158 -1.47 15.62 -32.27
C ALA A 158 -1.46 14.66 -33.48
N GLY A 159 -1.75 13.38 -33.28
CA GLY A 159 -1.80 12.37 -34.34
C GLY A 159 -0.42 11.94 -34.86
N ASP A 160 0.63 12.07 -34.04
CA ASP A 160 1.98 11.64 -34.41
C ASP A 160 2.08 10.11 -34.39
N GLU A 161 1.90 9.49 -35.55
CA GLU A 161 1.95 8.03 -35.75
C GLU A 161 3.34 7.43 -35.45
N SER A 162 4.40 8.24 -35.40
CA SER A 162 5.75 7.76 -35.07
C SER A 162 5.88 7.27 -33.62
N VAL A 163 4.93 7.60 -32.74
CA VAL A 163 4.86 7.10 -31.35
C VAL A 163 4.59 5.59 -31.30
N PHE A 164 3.92 5.03 -32.31
CA PHE A 164 3.58 3.60 -32.38
C PHE A 164 4.58 2.76 -33.19
N ALA A 165 5.53 3.40 -33.88
CA ALA A 165 6.49 2.74 -34.76
C ALA A 165 7.64 2.02 -34.03
N GLY A 166 7.71 2.08 -32.69
CA GLY A 166 8.79 1.48 -31.88
C GLY A 166 8.56 0.03 -31.43
N SER A 167 7.42 -0.60 -31.77
CA SER A 167 7.10 -1.99 -31.39
C SER A 167 7.00 -2.96 -32.58
N GLY A 168 7.53 -2.57 -33.74
CA GLY A 168 7.56 -3.39 -34.95
C GLY A 168 8.99 -3.77 -35.35
N GLU A 169 9.28 -5.06 -35.20
CA GLU A 169 10.28 -5.86 -35.93
C GLU A 169 11.78 -5.61 -35.69
N GLU A 170 12.49 -6.68 -35.29
CA GLU A 170 13.38 -7.37 -36.23
C GLU A 170 13.20 -8.91 -36.12
N PRO A 171 13.31 -9.66 -37.23
CA PRO A 171 13.16 -11.12 -37.32
C PRO A 171 14.36 -11.94 -36.80
#